data_AF-G9QVE0-F1
#
_entry.id   AF-G9QVE0-F1
#
_cell.length_a   1.000
_cell.length_b   1.000
_cell.length_c   1.000
_cell.angle_alpha   90.00
_cell.angle_beta   90.00
_cell.angle_gamma   90.00
#
_symmetry.space_group_name_H-M   'P 1'
#
loop_
_entity.id
_entity.type
_entity.pdbx_description
1 polymer ?
#
loop_
_entity_poly.entity_id
_entity_poly.type
_entity_poly.pdbx_seq_one_letter_code
_entity_poly.pdbx_strand_id
1 'polypeptide(L)' 'MNFKPIFGFIAGAFLALNLNASTIKKGELIIATEGTYSPYSFYDEKGELVGYDVDIARAVAKKLNLKI' A
#
# COMPACT_ATOMS: atom_id res chain seq x y z
N MET A 1 2.40 -39.07 -23.47
CA MET A 1 1.51 -38.43 -22.48
C MET A 1 1.99 -37.01 -22.27
N ASN A 2 1.27 -36.02 -22.81
CA ASN A 2 1.64 -34.60 -22.78
C ASN A 2 1.26 -33.97 -21.44
N PHE A 3 2.27 -33.58 -20.65
CA PHE A 3 2.11 -33.00 -19.32
C PHE A 3 2.38 -31.49 -19.37
N LYS A 4 1.32 -30.69 -19.56
CA LYS A 4 1.20 -29.24 -19.28
C LYS A 4 -0.27 -28.88 -19.52
N PRO A 5 -0.99 -28.11 -18.65
CA PRO A 5 -0.50 -26.93 -17.94
C PRO A 5 -1.13 -26.72 -16.54
N ILE A 6 -0.65 -27.42 -15.49
CA ILE A 6 -1.13 -27.14 -14.11
C ILE A 6 -0.45 -25.86 -13.55
N PHE A 7 0.76 -25.54 -14.03
CA PHE A 7 1.53 -24.38 -13.57
C PHE A 7 0.95 -23.02 -14.02
N GLY A 8 0.24 -22.96 -15.15
CA GLY A 8 -0.35 -21.71 -15.66
C GLY A 8 -1.58 -21.26 -14.86
N PHE A 9 -2.29 -22.19 -14.23
CA PHE A 9 -3.53 -21.90 -13.51
C PHE A 9 -3.29 -21.28 -12.13
N ILE A 10 -2.21 -21.66 -11.45
CA ILE A 10 -1.82 -21.10 -10.14
C ILE A 10 -1.32 -19.66 -10.28
N ALA A 11 -0.55 -19.36 -11.33
CA ALA A 11 -0.09 -18.01 -11.63
C ALA A 11 -1.25 -17.06 -12.01
N GLY A 12 -2.25 -17.57 -12.74
CA GLY A 12 -3.46 -16.82 -13.09
C GLY A 12 -4.36 -16.51 -11.89
N ALA A 13 -4.47 -17.43 -10.92
CA ALA A 13 -5.25 -17.23 -9.70
C ALA A 13 -4.62 -16.17 -8.77
N PHE A 14 -3.29 -16.10 -8.69
CA PHE A 14 -2.58 -15.05 -7.94
C PHE A 14 -2.78 -13.65 -8.55
N LEU A 15 -2.88 -13.56 -9.88
CA LEU A 15 -3.15 -12.31 -10.59
C LEU A 15 -4.62 -11.86 -10.45
N ALA A 16 -5.55 -12.82 -10.37
CA ALA A 16 -6.99 -12.58 -10.26
C ALA A 16 -7.45 -12.16 -8.86
N LEU A 17 -6.67 -12.43 -7.80
CA LEU A 17 -6.96 -12.03 -6.42
C LEU A 17 -6.31 -10.70 -6.02
N ASN A 18 -6.34 -9.70 -6.90
CA ASN A 18 -6.08 -8.30 -6.54
C ASN A 18 -7.24 -7.74 -5.69
N LEU A 19 -7.44 -8.31 -4.49
CA LEU A 19 -8.35 -7.81 -3.46
C LEU A 19 -7.69 -6.60 -2.78
N ASN A 20 -7.53 -5.51 -3.51
CA ASN A 20 -7.16 -4.24 -2.90
C ASN A 20 -8.34 -3.76 -2.04
N ALA A 21 -8.06 -3.19 -0.87
CA ALA A 21 -9.12 -2.61 -0.04
C ALA A 21 -9.87 -1.51 -0.82
N SER A 22 -11.18 -1.43 -0.64
CA SER A 22 -11.97 -0.38 -1.28
C SER A 22 -11.63 0.98 -0.68
N THR A 23 -11.16 1.91 -1.51
CA THR A 23 -10.82 3.29 -1.14
C THR A 23 -11.71 4.29 -1.88
N ILE A 24 -11.74 5.55 -1.41
CA ILE A 24 -12.48 6.64 -2.08
C ILE A 24 -11.98 6.81 -3.52
N LYS A 25 -10.66 6.87 -3.70
CA LYS A 25 -10.01 6.85 -5.02
C LYS A 25 -9.35 5.49 -5.20
N LYS A 26 -9.88 4.69 -6.13
CA LYS A 26 -9.45 3.29 -6.34
C LYS A 26 -7.93 3.16 -6.43
N GLY A 27 -7.38 2.29 -5.60
CA GLY A 27 -5.94 1.98 -5.57
C GLY A 27 -5.07 3.00 -4.84
N GLU A 28 -5.65 4.08 -4.31
CA GLU A 28 -4.93 5.12 -3.56
C GLU A 28 -5.49 5.26 -2.13
N LEU A 29 -4.60 5.23 -1.14
CA LEU A 29 -4.87 5.55 0.26
C LEU A 29 -4.50 7.01 0.51
N ILE A 30 -5.50 7.89 0.56
CA ILE A 30 -5.31 9.32 0.84
C ILE A 30 -5.52 9.56 2.33
N ILE A 31 -4.51 10.09 3.01
CA ILE A 31 -4.54 10.38 4.45
C ILE A 31 -4.22 11.85 4.66
N ALA A 32 -5.06 12.52 5.47
CA ALA A 32 -4.78 13.86 5.98
C ALA A 32 -4.19 13.73 7.39
N THR A 33 -3.07 14.40 7.63
CA THR A 33 -2.41 14.49 8.94
C THR A 33 -1.89 15.92 9.16
N GLU A 34 -1.48 16.24 10.38
CA GLU A 34 -1.16 17.61 10.80
C GLU A 34 0.13 18.14 10.14
N GLY A 35 1.21 17.35 10.17
CA GLY A 35 2.49 17.72 9.54
C GLY A 35 3.36 18.69 10.33
N THR A 36 2.98 19.06 11.56
CA THR A 36 3.78 19.91 12.47
C THR A 36 4.01 19.30 13.85
N TYR A 37 3.48 18.11 14.13
CA TYR A 37 3.49 17.50 15.46
C TYR A 37 4.48 16.35 15.55
N SER A 38 5.73 16.68 15.88
CA SER A 38 6.77 15.70 16.15
C SER A 38 6.52 14.95 17.48
N PRO A 39 6.74 13.62 17.55
CA PRO A 39 7.31 12.73 16.53
C PRO A 39 6.26 11.99 15.65
N TYR A 40 5.01 12.45 15.62
CA TYR A 40 3.89 11.72 15.01
C TYR A 40 3.72 12.03 13.51
N SER A 41 3.61 13.30 13.15
CA SER A 41 3.60 13.76 11.75
C SER A 41 4.24 15.13 11.64
N PHE A 42 5.39 15.21 10.99
CA PHE A 42 6.15 16.46 10.85
C PHE A 42 7.02 16.44 9.60
N TYR A 43 7.43 17.62 9.11
CA TYR A 43 8.42 17.72 8.04
C TYR A 43 9.84 17.69 8.62
N ASP A 44 10.71 16.86 8.05
CA ASP A 44 12.14 16.81 8.42
C ASP A 44 12.95 17.95 7.77
N GLU A 45 14.27 17.95 8.00
CA GLU A 45 15.17 18.95 7.43
C GLU A 45 15.24 18.94 5.89
N LYS A 46 14.80 17.84 5.25
CA LYS A 46 14.73 17.70 3.79
C LYS A 46 13.36 18.11 3.24
N GLY A 47 12.41 18.46 4.11
CA GLY A 47 11.03 18.76 3.72
C GLY A 47 10.20 17.52 3.42
N GLU A 48 10.62 16.34 3.90
CA GLU A 48 9.83 15.11 3.78
C GLU A 48 8.87 14.96 4.96
N LEU A 49 7.61 14.63 4.69
CA LEU A 49 6.66 14.29 5.74
C LEU A 49 7.03 12.93 6.36
N VAL A 50 7.36 12.94 7.65
CA VAL A 50 7.83 11.79 8.43
C VAL A 50 7.14 11.72 9.80
N GLY A 51 7.40 10.65 10.55
CA GLY A 51 6.87 10.43 11.89
C GLY A 51 6.06 9.14 12.01
N TYR A 52 5.68 8.80 13.23
CA TYR A 52 5.01 7.54 13.56
C TYR A 52 3.73 7.29 12.74
N ASP A 53 2.87 8.31 12.61
CA ASP A 53 1.61 8.18 11.87
C ASP A 53 1.87 7.93 10.39
N VAL A 54 2.91 8.58 9.85
CA VAL A 54 3.32 8.45 8.45
C VAL A 54 3.88 7.05 8.17
N ASP A 55 4.67 6.51 9.10
CA ASP A 55 5.25 5.18 8.97
C ASP A 55 4.18 4.07 9.04
N ILE A 56 3.20 4.21 9.94
CA ILE A 56 2.03 3.32 9.98
C ILE A 56 1.25 3.41 8.68
N ALA A 57 0.96 4.63 8.21
CA ALA A 57 0.21 4.84 6.98
C ALA A 57 0.88 4.13 5.78
N ARG A 58 2.20 4.28 5.64
CA ARG A 58 3.01 3.59 4.62
C ARG A 58 2.97 2.07 4.77
N ALA A 59 3.07 1.55 6.00
CA ALA A 59 3.02 0.11 6.25
C ALA A 59 1.65 -0.50 5.91
N VAL A 60 0.55 0.20 6.25
CA VAL A 60 -0.82 -0.19 5.90
C VAL A 60 -1.02 -0.17 4.39
N ALA A 61 -0.62 0.91 3.71
CA ALA A 61 -0.70 1.02 2.25
C ALA A 61 0.02 -0.14 1.56
N LYS A 62 1.25 -0.45 2.01
CA LYS A 62 2.03 -1.58 1.50
C LYS A 62 1.33 -2.92 1.73
N LYS A 63 0.76 -3.16 2.91
CA LYS A 63 0.05 -4.42 3.23
C LYS A 63 -1.19 -4.61 2.37
N LEU A 64 -1.87 -3.51 2.03
CA LEU A 64 -3.09 -3.49 1.22
C LEU A 64 -2.83 -3.33 -0.28
N ASN A 65 -1.56 -3.26 -0.70
CA ASN A 65 -1.15 -3.01 -2.08
C ASN A 65 -1.80 -1.74 -2.68
N LEU A 66 -1.80 -0.66 -1.89
CA LEU A 66 -2.29 0.66 -2.27
C LEU A 66 -1.14 1.64 -2.49
N LYS A 67 -1.32 2.56 -3.43
CA LYS A 67 -0.48 3.76 -3.53
C LYS A 67 -0.83 4.71 -2.39
N ILE A 68 0.16 5.42 -1.86
CA ILE A 68 0.03 6.43 -0.81
C ILE A 68 0.94 7.61 -1.14
#